data_AF-A0AAX2K8B0-F1
#
_entry.id   AF-A0AAX2K8B0-F1
#
_cell.length_a   1.000
_cell.length_b   1.000
_cell.length_c   1.000
_cell.angle_alpha   90.00
_cell.angle_beta   90.00
_cell.angle_gamma   90.00
#
_symmetry.space_group_name_H-M   'P 1'
#
loop_
_entity.id
_entity.type
_entity.pdbx_description
1 polymer ?
#
loop_
_entity_poly.entity_id
_entity_poly.type
_entity_poly.pdbx_seq_one_letter_code
_entity_poly.pdbx_strand_id
1 'polypeptide(L)' 'MRLLSLRSVADYVRREERAEGEALVEEMTLRDALSLFVARGCEVLPVVNTQGQPCGTLHFQDLLVEA' A
#
# COMPACT_ATOMS: atom_id res chain seq x y z
N MET A 1 -23.08 -5.03 -6.19
CA MET A 1 -21.78 -4.64 -6.78
C MET A 1 -20.72 -4.76 -5.69
N ARG A 2 -19.64 -5.49 -5.96
CA ARG A 2 -18.89 -6.34 -5.01
C ARG A 2 -18.04 -5.54 -4.01
N LEU A 3 -17.94 -6.07 -2.78
CA LEU A 3 -17.23 -5.57 -1.58
C LEU A 3 -15.69 -5.47 -1.71
N LEU A 4 -15.18 -4.93 -2.81
CA LEU A 4 -13.74 -4.65 -2.98
C LEU A 4 -13.40 -3.16 -2.79
N SER A 5 -14.40 -2.28 -2.74
CA SER A 5 -14.20 -0.82 -2.70
C SER A 5 -13.92 -0.22 -1.32
N LEU A 6 -13.74 -1.02 -0.26
CA LEU A 6 -13.66 -0.53 1.12
C LEU A 6 -12.42 -0.99 1.90
N ARG A 7 -11.46 -1.65 1.25
CA ARG A 7 -10.22 -2.02 1.93
C ARG A 7 -9.16 -0.97 1.65
N SER A 8 -8.57 -0.47 2.73
CA SER A 8 -7.59 0.59 2.74
C SER A 8 -6.19 0.00 2.61
N VAL A 9 -5.20 0.81 2.23
CA VAL A 9 -3.80 0.38 2.28
C VAL A 9 -3.43 -0.13 3.69
N ALA A 10 -3.97 0.49 4.74
CA ALA A 10 -3.73 0.13 6.14
C ALA A 10 -4.01 -1.35 6.47
N ASP A 11 -4.93 -2.01 5.76
CA ASP A 11 -5.30 -3.41 5.99
C ASP A 11 -4.21 -4.41 5.56
N TYR A 12 -3.29 -4.00 4.68
CA TYR A 12 -2.26 -4.85 4.08
C TYR A 12 -0.83 -4.41 4.44
N VAL A 13 -0.67 -3.44 5.35
CA VAL A 13 0.66 -2.93 5.74
C VAL A 13 1.39 -3.92 6.65
N ARG A 14 2.59 -4.31 6.25
CA ARG A 14 3.55 -5.02 7.09
C ARG A 14 4.32 -4.01 7.95
N ARG A 15 3.95 -3.91 9.23
CA ARG A 15 4.50 -2.90 10.17
C ARG A 15 5.95 -3.14 10.60
N GLU A 16 6.41 -4.38 10.52
CA GLU A 16 7.75 -4.77 10.97
C GLU A 16 8.83 -4.51 9.92
N GLU A 17 8.42 -4.22 8.69
CA GLU A 17 9.30 -4.03 7.55
C GLU A 17 9.37 -2.55 7.17
N ARG A 18 10.56 -2.10 6.73
CA ARG A 18 10.80 -0.77 6.20
C ARG A 18 11.36 -0.87 4.79
N ALA A 19 10.77 -0.12 3.88
CA ALA A 19 11.27 0.05 2.51
C ALA A 19 11.73 1.50 2.31
N GLU A 20 12.65 1.68 1.37
CA GLU A 20 13.10 2.99 0.94
C GLU A 20 12.27 3.49 -0.25
N GLY A 21 12.26 4.80 -0.46
CA GLY A 21 11.58 5.44 -1.59
C GLY A 21 10.35 6.25 -1.18
N GLU A 22 9.54 6.61 -2.18
CA GLU A 22 8.40 7.50 -1.99
C GLU A 22 7.22 6.75 -1.36
N ALA A 23 6.79 7.23 -0.18
CA ALA A 23 5.79 6.54 0.61
C ALA A 23 4.35 6.74 0.13
N LEU A 24 3.54 5.71 0.32
CA LEU A 24 2.08 5.75 0.24
C LEU A 24 1.51 6.31 1.55
N VAL A 25 0.39 7.01 1.46
CA VAL A 25 -0.40 7.38 2.65
C VAL A 25 -1.34 6.23 2.98
N GLU A 26 -1.45 5.84 4.26
CA GLU A 26 -2.25 4.68 4.69
C GLU A 26 -3.75 4.78 4.34
N GLU A 27 -4.27 6.01 4.23
CA GLU A 27 -5.67 6.30 3.87
C GLU A 27 -5.94 6.16 2.36
N MET A 28 -4.89 5.96 1.56
CA MET A 28 -5.01 5.78 0.12
C MET A 28 -5.81 4.52 -0.21
N THR A 29 -6.56 4.56 -1.31
CA THR A 29 -7.24 3.37 -1.81
C THR A 29 -6.24 2.37 -2.39
N LEU A 30 -6.56 1.08 -2.33
CA LEU A 30 -5.73 0.05 -2.96
C LEU A 30 -5.55 0.28 -4.47
N ARG A 31 -6.53 0.86 -5.15
CA ARG A 31 -6.43 1.18 -6.59
C ARG A 31 -5.33 2.20 -6.86
N ASP A 32 -5.27 3.25 -6.06
CA ASP A 32 -4.27 4.30 -6.23
C ASP A 32 -2.88 3.75 -5.89
N ALA A 33 -2.77 2.93 -4.84
CA ALA A 33 -1.55 2.20 -4.50
C ALA A 33 -1.08 1.28 -5.64
N LEU A 34 -1.99 0.50 -6.25
CA LEU A 34 -1.72 -0.33 -7.43
C LEU A 34 -1.23 0.49 -8.62
N SER A 35 -1.84 1.65 -8.86
CA SER A 35 -1.41 2.55 -9.93
C SER A 35 0.03 3.03 -9.71
N LEU A 36 0.41 3.30 -8.46
CA LEU A 36 1.79 3.69 -8.10
C LEU A 36 2.78 2.53 -8.21
N PHE A 37 2.41 1.30 -7.83
CA PHE A 37 3.26 0.13 -8.07
C PHE A 37 3.58 -0.03 -9.56
N VAL A 38 2.56 0.04 -10.43
CA VAL A 38 2.73 -0.09 -11.88
C VAL A 38 3.53 1.08 -12.47
N ALA A 39 3.22 2.32 -12.06
CA ALA A 39 3.90 3.52 -12.56
C ALA A 39 5.38 3.57 -12.17
N ARG A 40 5.73 3.09 -10.96
CA ARG A 40 7.11 3.08 -10.46
C ARG A 40 7.86 1.80 -10.82
N GLY A 41 7.17 0.75 -11.26
CA GLY A 41 7.77 -0.56 -11.52
C GLY A 41 8.37 -1.20 -10.26
N CYS A 42 7.80 -0.89 -9.09
CA CYS A 42 8.23 -1.44 -7.80
C CYS A 42 7.23 -2.47 -7.31
N GLU A 43 7.68 -3.38 -6.45
CA GLU A 43 6.83 -4.40 -5.83
C GLU A 43 6.60 -4.14 -4.33
N VAL A 44 7.40 -3.25 -3.73
CA VAL A 44 7.31 -2.85 -2.32
C VAL A 44 7.31 -1.33 -2.24
N LEU A 45 6.39 -0.78 -1.46
CA LEU A 45 6.29 0.66 -1.23
C LEU A 45 6.20 0.95 0.28
N PRO A 46 6.97 1.91 0.82
CA PRO A 46 6.80 2.33 2.20
C PRO A 46 5.42 2.97 2.40
N VAL A 47 4.86 2.84 3.60
CA VAL A 47 3.58 3.45 3.97
C VAL A 47 3.79 4.35 5.17
N VAL A 48 3.25 5.56 5.09
CA VAL A 48 3.22 6.54 6.18
C VAL A 48 1.78 6.84 6.58
N ASN A 49 1.59 7.25 7.84
CA ASN A 49 0.33 7.82 8.27
C ASN A 49 0.13 9.24 7.72
N THR A 50 -1.02 9.83 8.02
CA THR A 50 -1.36 11.23 7.68
C THR A 50 -0.41 12.27 8.30
N GLN A 51 0.34 11.90 9.34
CA GLN A 51 1.37 12.74 9.96
C GLN A 51 2.76 12.57 9.31
N GLY A 52 2.87 11.76 8.25
CA GLY A 52 4.12 11.46 7.56
C GLY A 52 5.03 10.48 8.31
N GLN A 53 4.52 9.82 9.35
CA GLN A 53 5.28 8.87 10.16
C GLN A 53 5.23 7.47 9.56
N PRO A 54 6.35 6.73 9.49
CA PRO A 54 6.38 5.40 8.91
C PRO A 54 5.47 4.41 9.65
N CYS A 55 4.51 3.83 8.93
CA CYS A 55 3.61 2.79 9.41
C CYS A 55 4.08 1.38 9.03
N GLY A 56 4.87 1.25 7.97
CA GLY A 56 5.39 -0.03 7.50
C GLY A 56 5.59 -0.04 5.99
N THR A 57 5.35 -1.20 5.37
CA THR A 57 5.44 -1.38 3.91
C THR A 57 4.22 -2.10 3.36
N LEU A 58 3.88 -1.80 2.10
CA LEU A 58 2.88 -2.49 1.33
C LEU A 58 3.57 -3.31 0.24
N HIS A 59 3.16 -4.55 0.07
CA HIS A 59 3.69 -5.47 -0.93
C HIS A 59 2.66 -5.71 -2.03
N PHE A 60 3.06 -5.58 -3.29
CA PHE A 60 2.20 -5.79 -4.45
C PHE A 60 1.63 -7.21 -4.50
N GLN A 61 2.45 -8.21 -4.18
CA GLN A 61 2.04 -9.61 -4.10
C GLN A 61 0.87 -9.84 -3.13
N ASP A 62 0.80 -9.11 -2.02
CA ASP A 62 -0.26 -9.28 -1.02
C ASP A 62 -1.61 -8.80 -1.56
N LEU A 63 -1.59 -7.93 -2.58
CA LEU A 63 -2.78 -7.45 -3.28
C LEU A 63 -3.28 -8.41 -4.36
N LEU A 64 -2.44 -9.34 -4.83
CA LEU A 64 -2.79 -10.32 -5.87
C LEU A 64 -3.41 -11.60 -5.31
N VAL A 65 -3.18 -11.91 -4.03
CA VAL A 65 -3.65 -13.16 -3.38
C VAL A 65 -5.17 -13.17 -3.15
N GLU A 66 -5.84 -12.02 -3.22
CA GLU A 66 -7.30 -11.89 -3.04
C GLU A 66 -8.09 -11.48 -4.30
N ALA A 67 -7.44 -11.41 -5.48
CA ALA A 67 -8.09 -11.08 -6.76
C ALA A 67 -8.61 -12.32 -7.50
#